data_AF-A0A1Q7ZBV7-F1
#
_entry.id   AF-A0A1Q7ZBV7-F1
#
_cell.length_a   1.000
_cell.length_b   1.000
_cell.length_c   1.000
_cell.angle_alpha   90.00
_cell.angle_beta   90.00
_cell.angle_gamma   90.00
#
_symmetry.space_group_name_H-M   'P 1'
#
loop_
_entity.id
_entity.type
_entity.pdbx_description
1 polymer ?
#
loop_
_entity_poly.entity_id
_entity_poly.type
_entity_poly.pdbx_seq_one_letter_code
_entity_poly.pdbx_strand_id
1 'polypeptide(L)'
;MKKRIVVCCDGTWNTPDEQDNGKPSPTNVVKTARTVADRDSGGFRQLVYYIEGVGTRWFDHLRGGAFGYGLSANIRQAYRYLVRHYQPGDEIFLFGFSRGAYTARSTAGLIRNCGLLKREHASRIDEAYAFYRRRDDASHPTGAEAQNFRRMYSHEIRIKFIGVWDTVGALGIPYGILRVFNRRVEFHDVKLSSYVENAFQALAIDEKRKLFVPAIWEAQAHAGDQVLEQAWFAGVHSNVGGGYADSGLSDIAFLWMKRKAEGCGLAFREDYVEANIYPNVSGVLRDSKTGIYSLIPDYLRPIGVAKEGAEAAHRSAVERMERRGKPVYKPRNLVRYLDAGGRVTT
;
A
#
# COMPACT_ATOMS: atom_id res chain seq x y z
N MET A 1 -6.38 27.89 6.68
CA MET A 1 -6.73 26.81 7.62
C MET A 1 -6.10 25.51 7.12
N LYS A 2 -5.52 24.73 8.03
CA LYS A 2 -5.00 23.39 7.78
C LYS A 2 -6.06 22.48 7.13
N LYS A 3 -5.65 21.59 6.23
CA LYS A 3 -6.49 20.52 5.67
C LYS A 3 -5.74 19.20 5.63
N ARG A 4 -6.48 18.11 5.47
CA ARG A 4 -5.92 16.77 5.22
C ARG A 4 -6.07 16.44 3.75
N ILE A 5 -4.99 15.98 3.13
CA ILE A 5 -4.98 15.57 1.73
C ILE A 5 -4.80 14.06 1.71
N VAL A 6 -5.81 13.35 1.21
CA VAL A 6 -5.87 11.89 1.17
C VAL A 6 -5.67 11.43 -0.26
N VAL A 7 -4.59 10.70 -0.53
CA VAL A 7 -4.31 10.15 -1.87
C VAL A 7 -4.46 8.63 -1.82
N CYS A 8 -5.43 8.12 -2.56
CA CYS A 8 -5.81 6.71 -2.62
C CYS A 8 -5.34 6.12 -3.96
N CYS A 9 -4.31 5.26 -3.92
CA CYS A 9 -3.71 4.64 -5.11
C CYS A 9 -4.15 3.18 -5.24
N ASP A 10 -4.93 2.83 -6.26
CA ASP A 10 -5.49 1.48 -6.37
C ASP A 10 -4.59 0.45 -7.06
N GLY A 11 -4.91 -0.83 -6.85
CA GLY A 11 -4.31 -1.98 -7.52
C GLY A 11 -4.69 -2.06 -8.99
N THR A 12 -3.88 -2.74 -9.79
CA THR A 12 -4.12 -2.91 -11.24
C THR A 12 -5.34 -3.78 -11.48
N TRP A 13 -6.12 -3.42 -12.51
CA TRP A 13 -7.42 -4.00 -12.88
C TRP A 13 -8.58 -3.59 -11.98
N ASN A 14 -8.30 -2.87 -10.89
CA ASN A 14 -9.35 -2.39 -10.01
C ASN A 14 -9.86 -1.03 -10.47
N THR A 15 -11.17 -0.95 -10.68
CA THR A 15 -11.90 0.31 -10.90
C THR A 15 -12.95 0.46 -9.79
N PRO A 16 -13.43 1.68 -9.50
CA PRO A 16 -14.48 1.89 -8.50
C PRO A 16 -15.77 1.10 -8.77
N ASP A 17 -16.00 0.70 -10.01
CA ASP A 17 -17.19 0.01 -10.49
C ASP A 17 -16.92 -1.47 -10.82
N GLU A 18 -15.81 -2.03 -10.32
CA GLU A 18 -15.44 -3.42 -10.50
C GLU A 18 -16.53 -4.35 -9.94
N GLN A 19 -16.79 -5.44 -10.69
CA GLN A 19 -17.78 -6.45 -10.33
C GLN A 19 -17.14 -7.85 -10.35
N ASP A 20 -17.46 -8.65 -9.35
CA ASP A 20 -17.16 -10.07 -9.27
C ASP A 20 -18.48 -10.84 -9.46
N ASN A 21 -18.61 -11.54 -10.59
CA ASN A 21 -19.83 -12.26 -10.98
C ASN A 21 -21.11 -11.38 -10.95
N GLY A 22 -21.00 -10.15 -11.48
CA GLY A 22 -22.13 -9.21 -11.57
C GLY A 22 -22.47 -8.49 -10.25
N LYS A 23 -21.67 -8.68 -9.20
CA LYS A 23 -21.84 -8.00 -7.90
C LYS A 23 -20.73 -6.97 -7.69
N PRO A 24 -21.04 -5.75 -7.20
CA PRO A 24 -20.01 -4.77 -6.85
C PRO A 24 -18.96 -5.34 -5.90
N SER A 25 -17.69 -5.16 -6.22
CA SER A 25 -16.56 -5.72 -5.47
C SER A 25 -15.44 -4.69 -5.29
N PRO A 26 -15.67 -3.59 -4.55
CA PRO A 26 -14.68 -2.53 -4.41
C PRO A 26 -13.45 -3.00 -3.63
N THR A 27 -12.28 -2.45 -3.98
CA THR A 27 -11.08 -2.56 -3.15
C THR A 27 -11.21 -1.77 -1.86
N ASN A 28 -10.34 -2.06 -0.90
CA ASN A 28 -10.24 -1.27 0.32
C ASN A 28 -9.76 0.17 0.04
N VAL A 29 -9.07 0.40 -1.08
CA VAL A 29 -8.71 1.76 -1.53
C VAL A 29 -9.95 2.54 -1.96
N VAL A 30 -10.84 1.92 -2.75
CA VAL A 30 -12.13 2.52 -3.14
C VAL A 30 -13.01 2.74 -1.91
N LYS A 31 -13.07 1.76 -1.00
CA LYS A 31 -13.80 1.92 0.27
C LYS A 31 -13.27 3.10 1.07
N THR A 32 -11.95 3.27 1.20
CA THR A 32 -11.35 4.45 1.86
C THR A 32 -11.78 5.74 1.16
N ALA A 33 -11.63 5.82 -0.17
CA ALA A 33 -12.00 7.02 -0.92
C ALA A 33 -13.49 7.38 -0.78
N ARG A 34 -14.37 6.38 -0.65
CA ARG A 34 -15.81 6.56 -0.44
C ARG A 34 -16.18 6.82 1.02
N THR A 35 -15.35 6.47 1.99
CA THR A 35 -15.73 6.53 3.41
C THR A 35 -15.11 7.70 4.16
N VAL A 36 -14.04 8.33 3.66
CA VAL A 36 -13.50 9.55 4.29
C VAL A 36 -14.56 10.66 4.27
N ALA A 37 -14.78 11.29 5.42
CA ALA A 37 -15.73 12.40 5.55
C ALA A 37 -15.17 13.70 4.93
N ASP A 38 -16.00 14.63 4.50
CA ASP A 38 -15.52 15.90 3.92
C ASP A 38 -14.79 16.80 4.93
N ARG A 39 -15.12 16.64 6.22
CA ARG A 39 -14.51 17.35 7.35
C ARG A 39 -14.35 16.42 8.55
N ASP A 40 -13.38 16.71 9.40
CA ASP A 40 -13.28 16.11 10.73
C ASP A 40 -14.12 16.85 11.78
N SER A 41 -14.09 16.35 13.03
CA SER A 41 -14.78 16.97 14.17
C SER A 41 -14.28 18.38 14.51
N GLY A 42 -13.03 18.73 14.16
CA GLY A 42 -12.48 20.07 14.27
C GLY A 42 -12.83 21.00 13.10
N GLY A 43 -13.61 20.52 12.12
CA GLY A 43 -13.99 21.26 10.93
C GLY A 43 -12.89 21.38 9.87
N PHE A 44 -11.75 20.69 10.01
CA PHE A 44 -10.70 20.66 9.00
C PHE A 44 -11.17 19.87 7.78
N ARG A 45 -11.00 20.46 6.58
CA ARG A 45 -11.37 19.79 5.32
C ARG A 45 -10.50 18.56 5.07
N GLN A 46 -11.08 17.51 4.51
CA GLN A 46 -10.37 16.31 4.08
C GLN A 46 -10.57 16.12 2.57
N LEU A 47 -9.52 16.34 1.78
CA LEU A 47 -9.55 16.30 0.32
C LEU A 47 -9.11 14.92 -0.17
N VAL A 48 -10.06 14.12 -0.66
CA VAL A 48 -9.78 12.80 -1.24
C VAL A 48 -9.42 12.91 -2.71
N TYR A 49 -8.36 12.21 -3.11
CA TYR A 49 -7.96 12.02 -4.50
C TYR A 49 -7.70 10.55 -4.78
N TYR A 50 -8.51 9.98 -5.67
CA TYR A 50 -8.38 8.60 -6.10
C TYR A 50 -7.59 8.51 -7.40
N ILE A 51 -6.63 7.60 -7.43
CA ILE A 51 -5.83 7.24 -8.61
C ILE A 51 -6.15 5.80 -8.94
N GLU A 52 -6.73 5.60 -10.12
CA GLU A 52 -7.05 4.30 -10.66
C GLU A 52 -5.79 3.44 -10.85
N GLY A 53 -5.99 2.13 -10.74
CA GLY A 53 -4.97 1.15 -11.07
C GLY A 53 -4.46 1.26 -12.50
N VAL A 54 -3.25 0.76 -12.73
CA VAL A 54 -2.72 0.64 -14.10
C VAL A 54 -3.65 -0.28 -14.93
N GLY A 55 -4.11 0.19 -16.10
CA GLY A 55 -5.12 -0.49 -16.93
C GLY A 55 -4.64 -1.67 -17.80
N THR A 56 -5.59 -2.22 -18.55
CA THR A 56 -5.78 -3.64 -18.94
C THR A 56 -5.05 -4.19 -20.16
N ARG A 57 -4.03 -3.53 -20.72
CA ARG A 57 -3.34 -4.08 -21.92
C ARG A 57 -2.12 -4.94 -21.62
N TRP A 58 -2.20 -5.81 -20.61
CA TRP A 58 -1.05 -6.60 -20.15
C TRP A 58 -0.56 -7.66 -21.16
N PHE A 59 -1.47 -8.30 -21.90
CA PHE A 59 -1.11 -9.27 -22.93
C PHE A 59 -0.55 -8.59 -24.18
N ASP A 60 -1.09 -7.44 -24.59
CA ASP A 60 -0.62 -6.71 -25.77
C ASP A 60 0.69 -5.94 -25.52
N HIS A 61 0.94 -5.49 -24.28
CA HIS A 61 2.10 -4.64 -23.94
C HIS A 61 3.30 -5.38 -23.35
N LEU A 62 3.29 -6.72 -23.30
CA LEU A 62 4.49 -7.50 -22.99
C LEU A 62 5.63 -7.26 -24.00
N ARG A 63 5.33 -6.72 -25.18
CA ARG A 63 6.32 -6.42 -26.23
C ARG A 63 7.04 -5.08 -26.08
N GLY A 64 6.68 -4.19 -25.15
CA GLY A 64 7.39 -2.91 -25.05
C GLY A 64 7.06 -2.03 -23.85
N GLY A 65 7.86 -2.10 -22.78
CA GLY A 65 8.16 -1.00 -21.85
C GLY A 65 7.04 -0.31 -21.04
N ALA A 66 5.75 -0.50 -21.37
CA ALA A 66 4.63 0.30 -20.87
C ALA A 66 4.26 0.02 -19.41
N PHE A 67 4.66 -1.13 -18.86
CA PHE A 67 4.39 -1.50 -17.47
C PHE A 67 5.04 -0.54 -16.46
N GLY A 68 6.33 -0.24 -16.65
CA GLY A 68 7.04 0.73 -15.80
C GLY A 68 6.52 2.15 -16.02
N TYR A 69 6.10 2.47 -17.25
CA TYR A 69 5.57 3.78 -17.61
C TYR A 69 4.28 4.12 -16.84
N GLY A 70 3.34 3.17 -16.72
CA GLY A 70 2.09 3.39 -15.98
C GLY A 70 2.30 3.63 -14.49
N LEU A 71 3.19 2.87 -13.86
CA LEU A 71 3.55 3.07 -12.44
C LEU A 71 4.25 4.42 -12.22
N SER A 72 5.18 4.79 -13.11
CA SER A 72 5.81 6.11 -13.12
C SER A 72 4.80 7.23 -13.34
N ALA A 73 3.76 7.02 -14.14
CA ALA A 73 2.68 7.99 -14.35
C ALA A 73 1.87 8.19 -13.07
N ASN A 74 1.45 7.11 -12.39
CA ASN A 74 0.67 7.19 -11.15
C ASN A 74 1.46 7.87 -10.02
N ILE A 75 2.77 7.59 -9.88
CA ILE A 75 3.62 8.26 -8.88
C ILE A 75 3.69 9.77 -9.17
N ARG A 76 3.94 10.16 -10.43
CA ARG A 76 3.97 11.58 -10.81
C ARG A 76 2.60 12.24 -10.67
N GLN A 77 1.51 11.51 -10.90
CA GLN A 77 0.14 12.00 -10.72
C GLN A 77 -0.16 12.28 -9.24
N ALA A 78 0.15 11.34 -8.35
CA ALA A 78 0.03 11.52 -6.89
C ALA A 78 0.83 12.74 -6.43
N TYR A 79 2.11 12.79 -6.81
CA TYR A 79 3.00 13.90 -6.45
C TYR A 79 2.50 15.23 -7.00
N ARG A 80 2.06 15.29 -8.26
CA ARG A 80 1.48 16.49 -8.89
C ARG A 80 0.22 16.96 -8.18
N TYR A 81 -0.63 16.05 -7.75
CA TYR A 81 -1.82 16.40 -6.98
C TYR A 81 -1.44 17.07 -5.65
N LEU A 82 -0.45 16.50 -4.93
CA LEU A 82 0.07 17.08 -3.70
C LEU A 82 0.67 18.47 -3.95
N VAL A 83 1.53 18.64 -4.96
CA VAL A 83 2.14 19.95 -5.32
C VAL A 83 1.08 21.02 -5.59
N ARG A 84 -0.06 20.64 -6.21
CA ARG A 84 -1.13 21.59 -6.55
C ARG A 84 -1.97 22.01 -5.34
N HIS A 85 -2.18 21.12 -4.37
CA HIS A 85 -3.16 21.31 -3.30
C HIS A 85 -2.56 21.57 -1.92
N TYR A 86 -1.31 21.17 -1.70
CA TYR A 86 -0.63 21.36 -0.42
C TYR A 86 -0.39 22.83 -0.12
N GLN A 87 -0.63 23.19 1.14
CA GLN A 87 -0.20 24.43 1.75
C GLN A 87 0.56 24.10 3.04
N PRO A 88 1.53 24.93 3.47
CA PRO A 88 2.25 24.72 4.71
C PRO A 88 1.30 24.47 5.90
N GLY A 89 1.54 23.37 6.61
CA GLY A 89 0.72 22.93 7.75
C GLY A 89 -0.34 21.87 7.43
N ASP A 90 -0.58 21.57 6.15
CA ASP A 90 -1.48 20.47 5.76
C ASP A 90 -0.90 19.10 6.12
N GLU A 91 -1.78 18.12 6.34
CA GLU A 91 -1.41 16.73 6.59
C GLU A 91 -1.66 15.86 5.36
N ILE A 92 -0.73 14.94 5.08
CA ILE A 92 -0.80 14.03 3.93
C ILE A 92 -1.05 12.60 4.41
N PHE A 93 -2.08 11.98 3.86
CA PHE A 93 -2.45 10.59 4.07
C PHE A 93 -2.33 9.86 2.74
N LEU A 94 -1.52 8.81 2.68
CA LEU A 94 -1.38 7.98 1.49
C LEU A 94 -1.97 6.59 1.75
N PHE A 95 -2.81 6.13 0.84
CA PHE A 95 -3.36 4.79 0.85
C PHE A 95 -3.01 4.05 -0.42
N GLY A 96 -2.81 2.73 -0.34
CA GLY A 96 -2.77 1.94 -1.56
C GLY A 96 -2.82 0.44 -1.37
N PHE A 97 -3.23 -0.26 -2.43
CA PHE A 97 -3.31 -1.72 -2.48
C PHE A 97 -2.42 -2.27 -3.59
N SER A 98 -1.69 -3.37 -3.34
CA SER A 98 -0.93 -4.07 -4.36
C SER A 98 0.13 -3.18 -5.05
N ARG A 99 0.01 -2.93 -6.35
CA ARG A 99 0.83 -1.94 -7.09
C ARG A 99 0.48 -0.50 -6.74
N GLY A 100 -0.75 -0.22 -6.33
CA GLY A 100 -1.13 1.07 -5.75
C GLY A 100 -0.40 1.35 -4.43
N ALA A 101 -0.15 0.31 -3.62
CA ALA A 101 0.71 0.42 -2.45
C ALA A 101 2.15 0.78 -2.82
N TYR A 102 2.69 0.21 -3.92
CA TYR A 102 3.98 0.64 -4.46
C TYR A 102 3.97 2.12 -4.87
N THR A 103 2.89 2.59 -5.52
CA THR A 103 2.72 4.01 -5.88
C THR A 103 2.75 4.91 -4.64
N ALA A 104 1.98 4.58 -3.60
CA ALA A 104 1.93 5.34 -2.35
C ALA A 104 3.32 5.40 -1.67
N ARG A 105 3.98 4.24 -1.54
CA ARG A 105 5.33 4.15 -0.95
C ARG A 105 6.38 4.88 -1.77
N SER A 106 6.32 4.79 -3.10
CA SER A 106 7.24 5.50 -4.00
C SER A 106 7.02 7.00 -4.00
N THR A 107 5.77 7.45 -3.86
CA THR A 107 5.45 8.87 -3.69
C THR A 107 6.06 9.40 -2.39
N ALA A 108 6.01 8.63 -1.31
CA ALA A 108 6.68 8.99 -0.06
C ALA A 108 8.21 9.03 -0.20
N GLY A 109 8.80 8.09 -0.93
CA GLY A 109 10.22 8.10 -1.27
C GLY A 109 10.63 9.32 -2.11
N LEU A 110 9.80 9.71 -3.08
CA LEU A 110 10.00 10.91 -3.87
C LEU A 110 9.96 12.18 -3.01
N ILE A 111 8.99 12.28 -2.09
CA ILE A 111 8.91 13.40 -1.13
C ILE A 111 10.14 13.43 -0.21
N ARG A 112 10.60 12.28 0.28
CA ARG A 112 11.83 12.20 1.07
C ARG A 112 13.04 12.72 0.31
N ASN A 113 13.16 12.35 -0.96
CA ASN A 113 14.32 12.70 -1.77
C ASN A 113 14.28 14.16 -2.24
N CYS A 114 13.16 14.59 -2.82
CA CYS A 114 13.04 15.88 -3.50
C CYS A 114 12.28 16.93 -2.69
N GLY A 115 11.72 16.59 -1.52
CA GLY A 115 10.73 17.42 -0.84
C GLY A 115 9.40 17.42 -1.61
N LEU A 116 8.44 18.23 -1.20
CA LEU A 116 7.26 18.51 -2.02
C LEU A 116 7.45 19.84 -2.75
N LEU A 117 7.58 19.81 -4.08
CA LEU A 117 7.79 21.02 -4.88
C LEU A 117 6.77 22.11 -4.52
N LYS A 118 7.25 23.34 -4.38
CA LYS A 118 6.38 24.52 -4.29
C LYS A 118 5.62 24.68 -5.60
N ARG A 119 4.44 25.28 -5.55
CA ARG A 119 3.51 25.34 -6.69
C ARG A 119 4.12 26.05 -7.90
N GLU A 120 4.93 27.08 -7.68
CA GLU A 120 5.70 27.81 -8.70
C GLU A 120 6.76 26.96 -9.42
N HIS A 121 7.16 25.82 -8.83
CA HIS A 121 8.12 24.89 -9.40
C HIS A 121 7.49 23.61 -9.94
N ALA A 122 6.16 23.58 -10.12
CA ALA A 122 5.44 22.39 -10.61
C ALA A 122 5.90 21.89 -12.00
N SER A 123 6.55 22.73 -12.81
CA SER A 123 7.18 22.32 -14.08
C SER A 123 8.36 21.35 -13.89
N ARG A 124 8.95 21.28 -12.69
CA ARG A 124 10.09 20.40 -12.36
C ARG A 124 9.69 19.01 -11.86
N ILE A 125 8.42 18.63 -11.94
CA ILE A 125 7.97 17.31 -11.45
C ILE A 125 8.69 16.15 -12.16
N ASP A 126 8.88 16.24 -13.47
CA ASP A 126 9.59 15.20 -14.22
C ASP A 126 11.09 15.17 -13.89
N GLU A 127 11.69 16.33 -13.62
CA GLU A 127 13.07 16.46 -13.14
C GLU A 127 13.23 15.83 -11.76
N ALA A 128 12.36 16.17 -10.80
CA ALA A 128 12.36 15.58 -9.46
C ALA A 128 12.17 14.05 -9.51
N TYR A 129 11.26 13.58 -10.37
CA TYR A 129 11.07 12.15 -10.56
C TYR A 129 12.30 11.48 -11.16
N ALA A 130 12.90 12.07 -12.20
CA ALA A 130 14.13 11.54 -12.79
C ALA A 130 15.28 11.50 -11.76
N PHE A 131 15.42 12.55 -10.95
CA PHE A 131 16.40 12.64 -9.88
C PHE A 131 16.20 11.54 -8.83
N TYR A 132 14.98 11.35 -8.33
CA TYR A 132 14.62 10.24 -7.44
C TYR A 132 14.97 8.85 -8.01
N ARG A 133 14.99 8.72 -9.34
CA ARG A 133 15.25 7.45 -10.04
C ARG A 133 16.73 7.19 -10.34
N ARG A 134 17.62 8.18 -10.19
CA ARG A 134 19.07 8.06 -10.48
C ARG A 134 19.78 7.11 -9.51
N ARG A 135 19.48 7.18 -8.21
CA ARG A 135 19.96 6.25 -7.17
C ARG A 135 21.50 6.13 -7.06
N ASP A 136 22.19 7.21 -7.35
CA ASP A 136 23.60 7.40 -7.00
C ASP A 136 23.71 8.02 -5.60
N ASP A 137 24.89 7.96 -4.96
CA ASP A 137 25.09 8.51 -3.60
C ASP A 137 24.79 10.02 -3.54
N ALA A 138 25.02 10.73 -4.65
CA ALA A 138 24.72 12.16 -4.78
C ALA A 138 23.21 12.46 -4.71
N SER A 139 22.38 11.59 -5.31
CA SER A 139 20.92 11.65 -5.28
C SER A 139 20.27 10.88 -4.13
N HIS A 140 21.07 10.31 -3.21
CA HIS A 140 20.54 9.77 -1.97
C HIS A 140 19.86 10.90 -1.16
N PRO A 141 18.78 10.65 -0.41
CA PRO A 141 18.06 11.72 0.30
C PRO A 141 18.93 12.52 1.29
N THR A 142 20.03 11.95 1.78
CA THR A 142 21.01 12.64 2.63
C THR A 142 22.16 13.30 1.86
N GLY A 143 22.27 13.06 0.54
CA GLY A 143 23.29 13.62 -0.34
C GLY A 143 23.11 15.11 -0.62
N ALA A 144 24.19 15.78 -1.00
CA ALA A 144 24.22 17.23 -1.18
C ALA A 144 23.27 17.71 -2.29
N GLU A 145 23.16 16.98 -3.41
CA GLU A 145 22.26 17.34 -4.52
C GLU A 145 20.80 17.31 -4.05
N ALA A 146 20.40 16.27 -3.31
CA ALA A 146 19.04 16.13 -2.81
C ALA A 146 18.68 17.23 -1.80
N GLN A 147 19.60 17.54 -0.89
CA GLN A 147 19.43 18.65 0.06
C GLN A 147 19.31 20.00 -0.63
N ASN A 148 20.16 20.28 -1.64
CA ASN A 148 20.11 21.51 -2.41
C ASN A 148 18.80 21.62 -3.21
N PHE A 149 18.39 20.54 -3.86
CA PHE A 149 17.12 20.50 -4.60
C PHE A 149 15.94 20.82 -3.70
N ARG A 150 15.88 20.20 -2.50
CA ARG A 150 14.85 20.48 -1.50
C ARG A 150 14.83 21.95 -1.08
N ARG A 151 15.99 22.50 -0.70
CA ARG A 151 16.13 23.90 -0.27
C ARG A 151 15.66 24.89 -1.33
N MET A 152 16.01 24.65 -2.59
CA MET A 152 15.69 25.56 -3.69
C MET A 152 14.21 25.49 -4.09
N TYR A 153 13.65 24.29 -4.23
CA TYR A 153 12.41 24.10 -4.98
C TYR A 153 11.22 23.59 -4.18
N SER A 154 11.41 23.16 -2.93
CA SER A 154 10.41 22.37 -2.21
C SER A 154 10.07 22.89 -0.83
N HIS A 155 8.91 22.49 -0.34
CA HIS A 155 8.61 22.41 1.07
C HIS A 155 9.23 21.14 1.65
N GLU A 156 9.93 21.26 2.77
CA GLU A 156 10.37 20.11 3.56
C GLU A 156 9.24 19.71 4.50
N ILE A 157 8.63 18.55 4.24
CA ILE A 157 7.39 18.11 4.89
C ILE A 157 7.49 16.65 5.32
N ARG A 158 6.75 16.31 6.37
CA ARG A 158 6.49 14.93 6.78
C ARG A 158 5.16 14.44 6.23
N ILE A 159 5.04 13.12 6.10
CA ILE A 159 3.81 12.44 5.70
C ILE A 159 3.17 11.91 6.97
N LYS A 160 1.93 12.32 7.22
CA LYS A 160 1.21 12.00 8.46
C LYS A 160 0.95 10.50 8.57
N PHE A 161 0.54 9.89 7.47
CA PHE A 161 0.09 8.50 7.46
C PHE A 161 0.33 7.83 6.11
N ILE A 162 0.80 6.57 6.13
CA ILE A 162 0.77 5.66 4.99
C ILE A 162 0.12 4.35 5.41
N GLY A 163 -1.01 4.01 4.79
CA GLY A 163 -1.71 2.75 4.99
C GLY A 163 -1.74 1.92 3.71
N VAL A 164 -1.20 0.71 3.74
CA VAL A 164 -1.15 -0.13 2.54
C VAL A 164 -1.67 -1.54 2.77
N TRP A 165 -2.34 -2.09 1.75
CA TRP A 165 -2.74 -3.49 1.71
C TRP A 165 -1.83 -4.25 0.75
N ASP A 166 -1.20 -5.30 1.27
CA ASP A 166 -0.42 -6.32 0.59
C ASP A 166 0.48 -5.80 -0.54
N THR A 167 1.44 -4.93 -0.20
CA THR A 167 2.37 -4.36 -1.20
C THR A 167 3.11 -5.48 -1.92
N VAL A 168 3.01 -5.52 -3.24
CA VAL A 168 3.81 -6.41 -4.10
C VAL A 168 4.79 -5.59 -4.94
N GLY A 169 5.98 -6.15 -5.17
CA GLY A 169 6.99 -5.49 -6.00
C GLY A 169 6.55 -5.34 -7.46
N ALA A 170 7.15 -4.39 -8.18
CA ALA A 170 6.89 -4.17 -9.61
C ALA A 170 7.38 -5.31 -10.53
N LEU A 171 8.08 -6.32 -9.99
CA LEU A 171 8.64 -7.45 -10.73
C LEU A 171 7.72 -8.67 -10.85
N GLY A 172 6.41 -8.54 -10.62
CA GLY A 172 5.45 -9.65 -10.66
C GLY A 172 5.20 -10.33 -12.01
N ILE A 173 6.21 -10.46 -12.89
CA ILE A 173 6.15 -11.14 -14.20
C ILE A 173 7.16 -12.31 -14.22
N PRO A 174 6.82 -13.48 -14.82
CA PRO A 174 7.74 -14.60 -14.93
C PRO A 174 9.05 -14.22 -15.63
N TYR A 175 10.17 -14.45 -14.95
CA TYR A 175 11.55 -14.28 -15.41
C TYR A 175 11.96 -15.15 -16.62
N GLY A 176 11.04 -15.93 -17.19
CA GLY A 176 11.34 -16.98 -18.17
C GLY A 176 11.50 -16.55 -19.63
N ILE A 177 11.14 -15.31 -20.01
CA ILE A 177 11.14 -14.88 -21.44
C ILE A 177 11.99 -13.62 -21.72
N LEU A 178 12.38 -12.82 -20.72
CA LEU A 178 13.21 -11.63 -20.93
C LEU A 178 14.41 -11.62 -19.98
N ARG A 179 15.52 -12.24 -20.40
CA ARG A 179 16.81 -12.21 -19.70
C ARG A 179 17.60 -10.91 -19.95
N VAL A 180 17.06 -9.96 -20.70
CA VAL A 180 17.73 -8.70 -21.04
C VAL A 180 16.72 -7.57 -20.87
N PHE A 181 17.08 -6.52 -20.12
CA PHE A 181 16.28 -5.31 -19.83
C PHE A 181 15.24 -5.36 -18.70
N ASN A 182 15.67 -5.31 -17.43
CA ASN A 182 15.10 -4.35 -16.46
C ASN A 182 15.82 -4.33 -15.10
N ARG A 183 16.98 -3.67 -15.04
CA ARG A 183 17.61 -3.22 -13.77
C ARG A 183 16.92 -1.98 -13.16
N ARG A 184 15.82 -1.51 -13.75
CA ARG A 184 15.25 -0.18 -13.46
C ARG A 184 14.08 -0.21 -12.47
N VAL A 185 13.43 -1.33 -12.14
CA VAL A 185 12.17 -1.30 -11.35
C VAL A 185 12.14 -2.31 -10.20
N GLU A 186 13.26 -2.56 -9.54
CA GLU A 186 13.25 -3.34 -8.29
C GLU A 186 12.66 -2.51 -7.14
N PHE A 187 12.37 -3.18 -6.02
CA PHE A 187 12.06 -2.51 -4.76
C PHE A 187 13.39 -2.04 -4.17
N HIS A 188 13.77 -0.78 -4.39
CA HIS A 188 15.11 -0.32 -4.02
C HIS A 188 15.20 0.26 -2.60
N ASP A 189 14.10 0.28 -1.85
CA ASP A 189 14.16 0.54 -0.42
C ASP A 189 12.96 -0.14 0.28
N VAL A 190 13.18 -1.31 0.87
CA VAL A 190 12.23 -1.90 1.84
C VAL A 190 12.26 -1.13 3.16
N LYS A 191 13.19 -0.18 3.34
CA LYS A 191 13.22 0.65 4.53
C LYS A 191 12.15 1.72 4.44
N LEU A 192 11.44 1.91 5.55
CA LEU A 192 10.47 2.99 5.66
C LEU A 192 11.18 4.35 5.64
N SER A 193 10.62 5.31 4.92
CA SER A 193 11.17 6.67 4.86
C SER A 193 11.04 7.35 6.22
N SER A 194 12.11 7.95 6.72
CA SER A 194 12.11 8.74 7.96
C SER A 194 11.15 9.95 7.95
N TYR A 195 10.68 10.36 6.77
CA TYR A 195 9.68 11.44 6.65
C TYR A 195 8.24 10.96 6.91
N VAL A 196 8.00 9.66 7.04
CA VAL A 196 6.68 9.12 7.41
C VAL A 196 6.56 9.15 8.93
N GLU A 197 5.43 9.60 9.46
CA GLU A 197 5.15 9.54 10.91
C GLU A 197 4.54 8.20 11.30
N ASN A 198 3.53 7.74 10.55
CA ASN A 198 2.80 6.52 10.87
C ASN A 198 2.64 5.65 9.62
N ALA A 199 3.08 4.39 9.70
CA ALA A 199 3.05 3.44 8.59
C ALA A 199 2.40 2.13 9.01
N PHE A 200 1.39 1.70 8.24
CA PHE A 200 0.61 0.50 8.52
C PHE A 200 0.52 -0.35 7.27
N GLN A 201 0.81 -1.65 7.38
CA GLN A 201 0.68 -2.61 6.28
C GLN A 201 -0.15 -3.82 6.69
N ALA A 202 -1.22 -4.09 5.96
CA ALA A 202 -1.97 -5.34 6.07
C ALA A 202 -1.39 -6.36 5.06
N LEU A 203 -1.04 -7.57 5.52
CA LEU A 203 -0.38 -8.61 4.72
C LEU A 203 -1.23 -9.87 4.62
N ALA A 204 -1.24 -10.50 3.45
CA ALA A 204 -1.98 -11.75 3.22
C ALA A 204 -1.16 -12.99 3.62
N ILE A 205 -1.74 -13.83 4.49
CA ILE A 205 -1.10 -15.07 5.00
C ILE A 205 -1.10 -16.18 3.94
N ASP A 206 -2.20 -16.33 3.20
CA ASP A 206 -2.48 -17.51 2.37
C ASP A 206 -2.12 -17.32 0.90
N GLU A 207 -1.56 -16.16 0.52
CA GLU A 207 -1.13 -15.90 -0.86
C GLU A 207 0.14 -16.69 -1.20
N LYS A 208 0.03 -17.54 -2.23
CA LYS A 208 1.04 -18.54 -2.61
C LYS A 208 1.72 -18.28 -3.95
N ARG A 209 1.27 -17.29 -4.72
CA ARG A 209 1.87 -16.97 -6.01
C ARG A 209 3.25 -16.34 -5.78
N LYS A 210 4.29 -16.97 -6.31
CA LYS A 210 5.68 -16.47 -6.25
C LYS A 210 5.86 -15.07 -6.87
N LEU A 211 4.95 -14.64 -7.75
CA LEU A 211 4.97 -13.28 -8.32
C LEU A 211 4.33 -12.23 -7.40
N PHE A 212 3.77 -12.65 -6.27
CA PHE A 212 3.13 -11.82 -5.25
C PHE A 212 3.92 -11.93 -3.93
N VAL A 213 5.25 -11.96 -3.96
CA VAL A 213 6.05 -11.84 -2.73
C VAL A 213 5.78 -10.46 -2.10
N PRO A 214 5.41 -10.38 -0.81
CA PRO A 214 5.12 -9.12 -0.17
C PRO A 214 6.39 -8.32 0.08
N ALA A 215 6.33 -7.01 -0.15
CA ALA A 215 7.40 -6.08 0.22
C ALA A 215 7.25 -5.67 1.69
N ILE A 216 7.77 -6.50 2.60
CA ILE A 216 7.80 -6.23 4.04
C ILE A 216 8.68 -5.00 4.31
N TRP A 217 8.21 -4.09 5.17
CA TRP A 217 9.01 -2.96 5.61
C TRP A 217 10.07 -3.38 6.63
N GLU A 218 11.25 -2.80 6.52
CA GLU A 218 12.25 -2.79 7.58
C GLU A 218 12.16 -1.45 8.32
N ALA A 219 12.07 -1.52 9.65
CA ALA A 219 12.26 -0.34 10.50
C ALA A 219 13.70 0.18 10.35
N GLN A 220 13.90 1.47 10.61
CA GLN A 220 15.22 2.07 10.63
C GLN A 220 15.63 2.32 12.08
N ALA A 221 16.86 1.94 12.45
CA ALA A 221 17.42 2.17 13.79
C ALA A 221 17.39 3.64 14.27
N HIS A 222 17.22 4.60 13.35
CA HIS A 222 17.14 6.04 13.62
C HIS A 222 15.75 6.64 13.35
N ALA A 223 14.70 5.83 13.38
CA ALA A 223 13.34 6.26 13.02
C ALA A 223 12.61 7.10 14.07
N GLY A 224 13.25 7.50 15.18
CA GLY A 224 12.67 8.40 16.19
C GLY A 224 11.27 7.97 16.64
N ASP A 225 10.31 8.89 16.63
CA ASP A 225 8.91 8.66 17.01
C ASP A 225 8.04 8.02 15.89
N GLN A 226 8.65 7.43 14.86
CA GLN A 226 7.91 6.79 13.77
C GLN A 226 7.20 5.52 14.25
N VAL A 227 5.91 5.41 13.92
CA VAL A 227 5.12 4.20 14.16
C VAL A 227 5.14 3.33 12.91
N LEU A 228 5.53 2.05 13.06
CA LEU A 228 5.44 1.04 12.02
C LEU A 228 4.75 -0.22 12.56
N GLU A 229 3.64 -0.62 11.93
CA GLU A 229 2.94 -1.86 12.25
C GLU A 229 2.57 -2.63 10.98
N GLN A 230 2.90 -3.92 10.95
CA GLN A 230 2.64 -4.82 9.83
C GLN A 230 1.82 -6.01 10.32
N ALA A 231 0.53 -6.02 10.02
CA ALA A 231 -0.41 -7.01 10.52
C ALA A 231 -0.74 -8.06 9.45
N TRP A 232 -0.64 -9.33 9.81
CA TRP A 232 -0.93 -10.46 8.93
C TRP A 232 -2.37 -10.94 9.09
N PHE A 233 -3.12 -10.98 7.98
CA PHE A 233 -4.53 -11.33 7.92
C PHE A 233 -4.76 -12.62 7.13
N ALA A 234 -5.80 -13.36 7.50
CA ALA A 234 -6.23 -14.55 6.78
C ALA A 234 -6.72 -14.23 5.37
N GLY A 235 -6.39 -15.11 4.42
CA GLY A 235 -6.77 -15.03 3.01
C GLY A 235 -5.62 -14.72 2.07
N VAL A 236 -5.92 -14.79 0.77
CA VAL A 236 -5.03 -14.40 -0.33
C VAL A 236 -5.03 -12.89 -0.55
N HIS A 237 -4.24 -12.40 -1.52
CA HIS A 237 -4.05 -10.97 -1.83
C HIS A 237 -5.33 -10.11 -1.76
N SER A 238 -6.37 -10.49 -2.51
CA SER A 238 -7.65 -9.75 -2.56
C SER A 238 -8.60 -10.05 -1.39
N ASN A 239 -8.38 -11.12 -0.62
CA ASN A 239 -9.06 -11.26 0.67
C ASN A 239 -8.55 -10.24 1.71
N VAL A 240 -7.38 -9.62 1.49
CA VAL A 240 -6.86 -8.54 2.36
C VAL A 240 -7.07 -7.17 1.75
N GLY A 241 -6.86 -7.02 0.43
CA GLY A 241 -7.00 -5.74 -0.26
C GLY A 241 -8.39 -5.39 -0.79
N GLY A 242 -9.33 -6.34 -0.79
CA GLY A 242 -10.63 -6.21 -1.45
C GLY A 242 -10.57 -6.58 -2.94
N GLY A 243 -11.70 -6.40 -3.65
CA GLY A 243 -11.84 -6.83 -5.04
C GLY A 243 -12.66 -8.11 -5.25
N TYR A 244 -13.17 -8.75 -4.17
CA TYR A 244 -14.10 -9.87 -4.25
C TYR A 244 -15.50 -9.46 -3.80
N ALA A 245 -16.53 -10.13 -4.33
CA ALA A 245 -17.90 -9.92 -3.88
C ALA A 245 -18.12 -10.38 -2.43
N ASP A 246 -17.42 -11.44 -1.99
CA ASP A 246 -17.30 -11.79 -0.57
C ASP A 246 -16.23 -10.90 0.06
N SER A 247 -16.67 -9.80 0.67
CA SER A 247 -15.77 -8.79 1.23
C SER A 247 -15.36 -9.06 2.67
N GLY A 248 -15.94 -10.05 3.35
CA GLY A 248 -15.88 -10.16 4.81
C GLY A 248 -14.49 -10.24 5.42
N LEU A 249 -13.55 -10.93 4.76
CA LEU A 249 -12.13 -10.93 5.19
C LEU A 249 -11.45 -9.59 4.91
N SER A 250 -11.73 -8.98 3.77
CA SER A 250 -11.14 -7.69 3.37
C SER A 250 -11.67 -6.53 4.21
N ASP A 251 -12.92 -6.63 4.68
CA ASP A 251 -13.58 -5.65 5.54
C ASP A 251 -12.93 -5.61 6.93
N ILE A 252 -12.43 -6.74 7.43
CA ILE A 252 -11.64 -6.77 8.66
C ILE A 252 -10.34 -5.97 8.49
N ALA A 253 -9.62 -6.20 7.38
CA ALA A 253 -8.39 -5.47 7.08
C ALA A 253 -8.65 -3.98 6.78
N PHE A 254 -9.81 -3.64 6.21
CA PHE A 254 -10.25 -2.26 6.02
C PHE A 254 -10.50 -1.56 7.37
N LEU A 255 -11.29 -2.17 8.26
CA LEU A 255 -11.61 -1.59 9.57
C LEU A 255 -10.37 -1.42 10.45
N TRP A 256 -9.43 -2.38 10.39
CA TRP A 256 -8.14 -2.21 11.06
C TRP A 256 -7.40 -0.98 10.55
N MET A 257 -7.26 -0.83 9.23
CA MET A 257 -6.59 0.34 8.63
C MET A 257 -7.32 1.66 8.94
N LYS A 258 -8.66 1.65 8.90
CA LYS A 258 -9.53 2.78 9.27
C LYS A 258 -9.19 3.26 10.68
N ARG A 259 -9.21 2.35 11.68
CA ARG A 259 -8.88 2.68 13.07
C ARG A 259 -7.49 3.31 13.22
N LYS A 260 -6.49 2.81 12.48
CA LYS A 260 -5.13 3.40 12.51
C LYS A 260 -5.11 4.81 11.93
N ALA A 261 -5.86 5.06 10.84
CA ALA A 261 -5.99 6.38 10.25
C ALA A 261 -6.77 7.36 11.15
N GLU A 262 -7.81 6.89 11.83
CA GLU A 262 -8.57 7.65 12.84
C GLU A 262 -7.70 8.08 14.02
N GLY A 263 -6.86 7.17 14.51
CA GLY A 263 -5.86 7.50 15.54
C GLY A 263 -4.85 8.58 15.09
N CYS A 264 -4.74 8.82 13.78
CA CYS A 264 -3.92 9.88 13.20
C CYS A 264 -4.74 11.14 12.81
N GLY A 265 -6.03 11.17 13.13
CA GLY A 265 -6.92 12.32 12.92
C GLY A 265 -7.76 12.29 11.64
N LEU A 266 -7.74 11.21 10.85
CA LEU A 266 -8.60 11.10 9.67
C LEU A 266 -10.02 10.70 10.08
N ALA A 267 -11.04 11.47 9.66
CA ALA A 267 -12.44 11.17 9.96
C ALA A 267 -13.15 10.48 8.80
N PHE A 268 -14.11 9.61 9.14
CA PHE A 268 -14.89 8.82 8.19
C PHE A 268 -16.40 9.06 8.37
N ARG A 269 -17.17 8.70 7.34
CA ARG A 269 -18.64 8.69 7.31
C ARG A 269 -19.11 7.38 7.95
N GLU A 270 -19.29 7.39 9.27
CA GLU A 270 -19.62 6.18 10.04
C GLU A 270 -20.92 5.52 9.57
N ASP A 271 -21.93 6.32 9.20
CA ASP A 271 -23.19 5.86 8.61
C ASP A 271 -22.95 5.02 7.33
N TYR A 272 -22.08 5.51 6.44
CA TYR A 272 -21.73 4.79 5.22
C TYR A 272 -20.90 3.53 5.53
N VAL A 273 -20.01 3.59 6.51
CA VAL A 273 -19.21 2.42 6.93
C VAL A 273 -20.12 1.32 7.47
N GLU A 274 -21.03 1.63 8.40
CA GLU A 274 -21.98 0.69 8.97
C GLU A 274 -22.89 0.06 7.91
N ALA A 275 -23.31 0.84 6.92
CA ALA A 275 -24.19 0.36 5.85
C ALA A 275 -23.49 -0.47 4.75
N ASN A 276 -22.16 -0.45 4.66
CA ASN A 276 -21.44 -1.02 3.51
C ASN A 276 -20.29 -1.97 3.85
N ILE A 277 -19.89 -2.07 5.13
CA ILE A 277 -18.71 -2.84 5.55
C ILE A 277 -19.15 -3.95 6.50
N TYR A 278 -18.93 -5.20 6.10
CA TYR A 278 -19.47 -6.39 6.78
C TYR A 278 -18.35 -7.38 7.14
N PRO A 279 -17.55 -7.08 8.18
CA PRO A 279 -16.43 -7.95 8.56
C PRO A 279 -16.90 -9.35 8.96
N ASN A 280 -16.27 -10.38 8.41
CA ASN A 280 -16.61 -11.77 8.72
C ASN A 280 -15.35 -12.63 8.73
N VAL A 281 -14.93 -13.06 9.92
CA VAL A 281 -13.73 -13.90 10.06
C VAL A 281 -13.91 -15.30 9.46
N SER A 282 -15.16 -15.72 9.22
CA SER A 282 -15.55 -16.94 8.49
C SER A 282 -15.78 -16.71 6.99
N GLY A 283 -15.46 -15.53 6.47
CA GLY A 283 -15.57 -15.22 5.03
C GLY A 283 -14.79 -16.20 4.14
N VAL A 284 -15.09 -16.15 2.84
CA VAL A 284 -14.59 -17.16 1.89
C VAL A 284 -13.08 -16.99 1.66
N LEU A 285 -12.31 -18.05 1.95
CA LEU A 285 -10.92 -18.13 1.52
C LEU A 285 -10.87 -18.52 0.05
N ARG A 286 -10.48 -17.58 -0.81
CA ARG A 286 -10.32 -17.84 -2.23
C ARG A 286 -8.97 -18.50 -2.49
N ASP A 287 -8.90 -19.37 -3.49
CA ASP A 287 -7.64 -19.83 -4.02
C ASP A 287 -7.23 -18.94 -5.21
N SER A 288 -6.08 -18.26 -5.08
CA SER A 288 -5.54 -17.41 -6.13
C SER A 288 -4.65 -18.17 -7.13
N LYS A 289 -4.38 -19.47 -6.90
CA LYS A 289 -3.54 -20.34 -7.73
C LYS A 289 -4.31 -20.94 -8.90
N THR A 290 -4.92 -20.10 -9.72
CA THR A 290 -5.67 -20.52 -10.91
C THR A 290 -4.86 -20.35 -12.20
N GLY A 291 -5.27 -21.02 -13.28
CA GLY A 291 -4.66 -20.87 -14.61
C GLY A 291 -3.15 -21.15 -14.61
N ILE A 292 -2.34 -20.26 -15.20
CA ILE A 292 -0.88 -20.43 -15.25
C ILE A 292 -0.22 -20.47 -13.86
N TYR A 293 -0.84 -19.88 -12.84
CA TYR A 293 -0.29 -19.86 -11.49
C TYR A 293 -0.37 -21.23 -10.80
N SER A 294 -1.28 -22.13 -11.21
CA SER A 294 -1.38 -23.48 -10.64
C SER A 294 -0.17 -24.35 -10.98
N LEU A 295 0.53 -24.03 -12.08
CA LEU A 295 1.71 -24.77 -12.56
C LEU A 295 3.01 -24.35 -11.85
N ILE A 296 3.03 -23.19 -11.22
CA ILE A 296 4.20 -22.68 -10.47
C ILE A 296 4.18 -23.32 -9.07
N PRO A 297 5.32 -23.66 -8.44
CA PRO A 297 5.32 -24.11 -7.05
C PRO A 297 4.73 -23.09 -6.06
N ASP A 298 4.17 -23.57 -4.95
CA ASP A 298 3.70 -22.71 -3.86
C ASP A 298 4.87 -21.93 -3.24
N TYR A 299 4.65 -20.63 -3.04
CA TYR A 299 5.52 -19.78 -2.22
C TYR A 299 4.86 -19.57 -0.86
N LEU A 300 5.38 -20.21 0.18
CA LEU A 300 4.92 -19.99 1.55
C LEU A 300 5.54 -18.69 2.07
N ARG A 301 4.71 -17.65 2.28
CA ARG A 301 5.15 -16.35 2.78
C ARG A 301 5.69 -16.48 4.21
N PRO A 302 6.95 -16.07 4.48
CA PRO A 302 7.47 -16.07 5.83
C PRO A 302 6.86 -14.90 6.63
N ILE A 303 6.59 -15.12 7.92
CA ILE A 303 5.99 -14.17 8.85
C ILE A 303 7.00 -13.90 9.97
N GLY A 304 7.22 -12.63 10.33
CA GLY A 304 8.14 -12.24 11.40
C GLY A 304 9.61 -12.19 10.98
N VAL A 305 9.89 -11.80 9.73
CA VAL A 305 11.25 -11.72 9.18
C VAL A 305 11.87 -10.33 9.29
N ALA A 306 11.08 -9.30 9.59
CA ALA A 306 11.56 -7.95 9.80
C ALA A 306 12.45 -7.87 11.05
N LYS A 307 13.65 -7.29 10.89
CA LYS A 307 14.73 -7.28 11.90
C LYS A 307 14.38 -6.61 13.24
N GLU A 308 13.35 -5.76 13.29
CA GLU A 308 12.95 -5.02 14.50
C GLU A 308 11.50 -5.28 14.90
N GLY A 309 10.97 -6.46 14.59
CA GLY A 309 9.75 -6.96 15.24
C GLY A 309 8.46 -6.22 14.92
N ALA A 310 8.39 -5.40 13.87
CA ALA A 310 7.19 -4.63 13.50
C ALA A 310 6.02 -5.48 12.97
N GLU A 311 6.21 -6.78 12.82
CA GLU A 311 5.19 -7.72 12.34
C GLU A 311 4.39 -8.33 13.50
N ALA A 312 3.10 -8.55 13.27
CA ALA A 312 2.21 -9.27 14.18
C ALA A 312 1.13 -10.02 13.38
N ALA A 313 0.65 -11.15 13.90
CA ALA A 313 -0.57 -11.78 13.41
C ALA A 313 -1.78 -10.96 13.86
N HIS A 314 -2.75 -10.68 12.98
CA HIS A 314 -3.98 -10.03 13.41
C HIS A 314 -4.89 -11.03 14.13
N ARG A 315 -5.57 -10.60 15.20
CA ARG A 315 -6.42 -11.46 16.04
C ARG A 315 -7.47 -12.22 15.24
N SER A 316 -8.01 -11.65 14.17
CA SER A 316 -8.98 -12.34 13.31
C SER A 316 -8.43 -13.59 12.62
N ALA A 317 -7.13 -13.63 12.28
CA ALA A 317 -6.50 -14.81 11.70
C ALA A 317 -6.35 -15.93 12.76
N VAL A 318 -6.00 -15.54 14.00
CA VAL A 318 -5.91 -16.46 15.14
C VAL A 318 -7.30 -17.00 15.50
N GLU A 319 -8.31 -16.14 15.60
CA GLU A 319 -9.69 -16.54 15.87
C GLU A 319 -10.19 -17.54 14.80
N ARG A 320 -9.89 -17.28 13.53
CA ARG A 320 -10.23 -18.22 12.45
C ARG A 320 -9.55 -19.58 12.62
N MET A 321 -8.31 -19.63 13.13
CA MET A 321 -7.62 -20.89 13.42
C MET A 321 -8.22 -21.65 14.60
N GLU A 322 -8.73 -20.93 15.61
CA GLU A 322 -9.34 -21.48 16.82
C GLU A 322 -10.76 -22.03 16.57
N ARG A 323 -11.45 -21.54 15.53
CA ARG A 323 -12.80 -22.00 15.17
C ARG A 323 -12.82 -23.49 14.84
N ARG A 324 -13.74 -24.20 15.47
CA ARG A 324 -14.02 -25.61 15.21
C ARG A 324 -14.87 -25.74 13.93
N GLY A 325 -14.41 -26.50 12.95
CA GLY A 325 -15.13 -26.71 11.68
C GLY A 325 -14.24 -27.31 10.60
N LYS A 326 -14.85 -27.86 9.53
CA LYS A 326 -14.12 -28.33 8.33
C LYS A 326 -14.37 -27.36 7.15
N PRO A 327 -13.34 -27.02 6.36
CA PRO A 327 -11.93 -27.34 6.57
C PRO A 327 -11.31 -26.54 7.72
N VAL A 328 -10.39 -27.15 8.45
CA VAL A 328 -9.68 -26.50 9.56
C VAL A 328 -8.68 -25.50 8.98
N TYR A 329 -8.76 -24.23 9.38
CA TYR A 329 -7.81 -23.21 8.97
C TYR A 329 -6.55 -23.26 9.84
N LYS A 330 -5.46 -23.84 9.33
CA LYS A 330 -4.16 -23.92 10.03
C LYS A 330 -2.98 -23.72 9.06
N PRO A 331 -2.76 -22.50 8.55
CA PRO A 331 -1.69 -22.25 7.61
C PRO A 331 -0.31 -22.40 8.28
N ARG A 332 0.60 -23.12 7.62
CA ARG A 332 1.89 -23.56 8.21
C ARG A 332 2.79 -22.40 8.65
N ASN A 333 2.78 -21.29 7.92
CA ASN A 333 3.55 -20.09 8.26
C ASN A 333 3.02 -19.40 9.52
N LEU A 334 1.71 -19.26 9.67
CA LEU A 334 1.11 -18.65 10.86
C LEU A 334 1.32 -19.53 12.10
N VAL A 335 1.11 -20.85 11.99
CA VAL A 335 1.37 -21.80 13.08
C VAL A 335 2.81 -21.67 13.56
N ARG A 336 3.79 -21.73 12.65
CA ARG A 336 5.21 -21.58 12.98
C ARG A 336 5.53 -20.25 13.66
N TYR A 337 4.93 -19.16 13.20
CA TYR A 337 5.14 -17.83 13.78
C TYR A 337 4.60 -17.76 15.21
N LEU A 338 3.39 -18.28 15.45
CA LEU A 338 2.77 -18.29 16.78
C LEU A 338 3.50 -19.23 17.74
N ASP A 339 3.88 -20.43 17.31
CA ASP A 339 4.64 -21.39 18.11
C ASP A 339 6.01 -20.83 18.53
N ALA A 340 6.59 -19.93 17.72
CA ALA A 340 7.82 -19.21 18.04
C ALA A 340 7.61 -17.97 18.95
N GLY A 341 6.42 -17.78 19.53
CA GLY A 341 6.09 -16.64 20.39
C GLY A 341 5.78 -15.35 19.64
N GLY A 342 5.38 -15.45 18.36
CA GLY A 342 5.01 -14.31 17.53
C GLY A 342 3.89 -13.45 18.14
N ARG A 343 3.96 -12.14 17.92
CA ARG A 343 3.00 -11.16 18.48
C ARG A 343 1.64 -11.25 17.79
N VAL A 344 0.58 -10.94 18.55
CA VAL A 344 -0.79 -10.81 18.04
C VAL A 344 -1.28 -9.38 18.25
N THR A 345 -1.86 -8.76 17.22
CA THR A 345 -2.42 -7.38 17.25
C THR A 345 -3.93 -7.39 17.00
N THR A 346 -4.63 -6.30 17.30
CA THR A 346 -6.10 -6.14 17.19
C THR A 346 -6.53 -5.01 16.27
#